data_AF-A0A958YIM0-F1
#
_entry.id   AF-A0A958YIM0-F1
#
_cell.length_a   1.000
_cell.length_b   1.000
_cell.length_c   1.000
_cell.angle_alpha   90.00
_cell.angle_beta   90.00
_cell.angle_gamma   90.00
#
_symmetry.space_group_name_H-M   'P 1'
#
loop_
_entity.id
_entity.type
_entity.pdbx_description
1 polymer ?
#
loop_
_entity_poly.entity_id
_entity_poly.type
_entity_poly.pdbx_seq_one_letter_code
_entity_poly.pdbx_strand_id
1 'polypeptide(L)' 'SYFEWLQNRNGELWELDEILFKIDKKIKEVFKRVLNTSETQSIDMRTAAYVIAIERIEKAYIQRGIFP' A
#
# COMPACT_ATOMS: atom_id res chain seq x y z
N SER A 1 -13.28 1.25 -4.77
CA SER A 1 -12.46 0.19 -5.41
C SER A 1 -11.90 -0.87 -4.46
N TYR A 2 -10.79 -0.69 -3.69
CA TYR A 2 -10.24 -1.82 -2.88
C TYR A 2 -11.15 -2.24 -1.71
N PHE A 3 -11.56 -1.30 -0.84
CA PHE A 3 -12.43 -1.63 0.29
C PHE A 3 -13.83 -2.07 -0.17
N GLU A 4 -14.30 -1.55 -1.28
CA GLU A 4 -15.52 -2.00 -1.95
C GLU A 4 -15.40 -3.45 -2.42
N TRP A 5 -14.31 -3.81 -3.10
CA TRP A 5 -14.05 -5.20 -3.48
C TRP A 5 -13.97 -6.13 -2.26
N LEU A 6 -13.33 -5.68 -1.17
CA LEU A 6 -13.20 -6.46 0.05
C LEU A 6 -14.55 -6.68 0.75
N GLN A 7 -15.38 -5.64 0.80
CA GLN A 7 -16.77 -5.70 1.29
C GLN A 7 -17.59 -6.71 0.47
N ASN A 8 -17.54 -6.62 -0.86
CA ASN A 8 -18.24 -7.54 -1.75
C ASN A 8 -17.78 -8.99 -1.57
N ARG A 9 -16.48 -9.21 -1.38
CA ARG A 9 -15.92 -10.56 -1.15
C ARG A 9 -16.37 -11.16 0.18
N ASN A 10 -16.53 -10.33 1.21
CA ASN A 10 -16.93 -10.78 2.54
C ASN A 10 -18.45 -10.78 2.74
N GLY A 11 -19.23 -10.17 1.84
CA GLY A 11 -20.68 -10.01 1.99
C GLY A 11 -21.06 -9.00 3.10
N GLU A 12 -20.18 -8.06 3.39
CA GLU A 12 -20.35 -7.08 4.47
C GLU A 12 -20.55 -5.67 3.90
N LEU A 13 -21.36 -4.86 4.58
CA LEU A 13 -21.46 -3.42 4.35
C LEU A 13 -20.88 -2.71 5.56
N TRP A 14 -19.96 -1.80 5.34
CA TRP A 14 -19.37 -0.98 6.40
C TRP A 14 -19.94 0.42 6.38
N GLU A 15 -20.07 1.00 7.57
CA GLU A 15 -20.45 2.40 7.72
C GLU A 15 -19.37 3.33 7.14
N LEU A 16 -19.79 4.51 6.68
CA LEU A 16 -18.89 5.49 6.05
C LEU A 16 -17.71 5.84 6.97
N ASP A 17 -17.96 6.04 8.27
CA ASP A 17 -16.93 6.40 9.24
C ASP A 17 -15.87 5.30 9.40
N GLU A 18 -16.28 4.03 9.32
CA GLU A 18 -15.36 2.90 9.34
C GLU A 18 -14.47 2.91 8.09
N ILE A 19 -15.06 3.14 6.91
CA ILE A 19 -14.31 3.22 5.65
C ILE A 19 -13.30 4.38 5.70
N LEU A 20 -13.74 5.56 6.16
CA LEU A 20 -12.89 6.75 6.26
C LEU A 20 -11.72 6.52 7.23
N PHE A 21 -11.98 5.91 8.39
CA PHE A 21 -10.93 5.57 9.34
C PHE A 21 -9.89 4.61 8.73
N LYS A 22 -10.34 3.57 8.01
CA LYS A 22 -9.42 2.61 7.36
C LYS A 22 -8.59 3.28 6.26
N ILE A 23 -9.19 4.17 5.46
CA ILE A 23 -8.48 4.93 4.42
C ILE A 23 -7.45 5.85 5.04
N ASP A 24 -7.83 6.67 6.01
CA ASP A 24 -6.94 7.63 6.68
C ASP A 24 -5.72 6.92 7.29
N LYS A 25 -5.95 5.83 8.03
CA LYS A 25 -4.89 5.00 8.59
C LYS A 25 -3.93 4.49 7.50
N LYS A 26 -4.48 4.00 6.38
CA LYS A 26 -3.65 3.44 5.30
C LYS A 26 -2.84 4.50 4.57
N ILE A 27 -3.41 5.66 4.29
CA ILE A 27 -2.72 6.76 3.62
C ILE A 27 -1.60 7.31 4.51
N LYS A 28 -1.85 7.51 5.81
CA LYS A 28 -0.82 7.96 6.77
C LYS A 28 0.35 6.99 6.86
N GLU A 29 0.07 5.68 6.91
CA GLU A 29 1.10 4.63 6.91
C GLU A 29 1.98 4.72 5.65
N VAL A 30 1.35 4.81 4.46
CA VAL A 30 2.06 4.87 3.18
C VAL A 30 2.86 6.15 3.05
N PHE A 31 2.28 7.30 3.41
CA PHE A 31 2.95 8.59 3.39
C PHE A 31 4.21 8.59 4.25
N LYS A 32 4.11 8.12 5.51
CA LYS A 32 5.25 8.02 6.42
C LYS A 32 6.36 7.15 5.85
N ARG A 33 6.01 6.05 5.17
CA ARG A 33 6.99 5.17 4.52
C ARG A 33 7.69 5.87 3.37
N VAL A 34 6.95 6.57 2.50
CA VAL A 34 7.53 7.35 1.38
C VAL A 34 8.47 8.44 1.90
N LEU A 35 8.05 9.19 2.92
CA LEU A 35 8.87 10.22 3.54
C LEU A 35 10.18 9.64 4.10
N ASN A 36 10.09 8.57 4.90
CA ASN A 36 11.26 7.92 5.46
C ASN A 36 12.20 7.37 4.37
N THR A 37 11.67 6.75 3.31
CA THR A 37 12.51 6.27 2.19
C THR A 37 13.17 7.44 1.44
N SER A 38 12.46 8.54 1.25
CA SER A 38 12.98 9.76 0.63
C SER A 38 14.14 10.36 1.43
N GLU A 39 13.99 10.46 2.76
CA GLU A 39 15.03 10.97 3.67
C GLU A 39 16.24 10.02 3.76
N THR A 40 15.99 8.74 3.98
CA THR A 40 17.05 7.73 4.17
C THR A 40 17.90 7.50 2.91
N GLN A 41 17.29 7.56 1.73
CA GLN A 41 17.99 7.39 0.46
C GLN A 41 18.37 8.72 -0.20
N SER A 42 17.99 9.86 0.40
CA SER A 42 18.27 11.21 -0.12
C SER A 42 17.77 11.41 -1.56
N ILE A 43 16.55 10.94 -1.83
CA ILE A 43 15.87 11.03 -3.13
C ILE A 43 14.56 11.78 -2.97
N ASP A 44 13.99 12.30 -4.06
CA ASP A 44 12.68 12.94 -4.02
C ASP A 44 11.54 11.94 -3.71
N MET A 45 10.43 12.45 -3.16
CA MET A 45 9.30 11.61 -2.74
C MET A 45 8.65 10.82 -3.88
N ARG A 46 8.69 11.32 -5.12
CA ARG A 46 8.15 10.59 -6.28
C ARG A 46 9.02 9.37 -6.55
N THR A 47 10.33 9.54 -6.60
CA THR A 47 11.27 8.43 -6.76
C THR A 47 11.16 7.42 -5.61
N ALA A 48 11.08 7.89 -4.36
CA ALA A 48 10.88 7.03 -3.19
C ALA A 48 9.59 6.20 -3.27
N ALA A 49 8.49 6.77 -3.79
CA ALA A 49 7.24 6.05 -3.99
C ALA A 49 7.40 4.91 -5.02
N TYR A 50 8.12 5.15 -6.12
CA TYR A 50 8.43 4.11 -7.10
C TYR A 50 9.34 3.02 -6.53
N VAL A 51 10.36 3.38 -5.74
CA VAL A 51 11.24 2.41 -5.05
C VAL A 51 10.39 1.47 -4.18
N ILE A 52 9.52 2.01 -3.33
CA ILE A 52 8.64 1.21 -2.47
C ILE A 52 7.70 0.30 -3.28
N ALA A 53 7.19 0.78 -4.42
CA ALA A 53 6.31 0.00 -5.28
C ALA A 53 7.05 -1.19 -5.91
N ILE A 54 8.25 -0.96 -6.47
CA ILE A 54 9.06 -1.98 -7.11
C ILE A 54 9.55 -3.01 -6.09
N GLU A 55 10.06 -2.58 -4.92
CA GLU A 55 10.48 -3.49 -3.85
C GLU A 55 9.34 -4.42 -3.39
N ARG A 56 8.10 -3.93 -3.35
CA ARG A 56 6.93 -4.76 -2.98
C ARG A 56 6.65 -5.82 -4.02
N ILE A 57 6.76 -5.46 -5.31
CA ILE A 57 6.55 -6.40 -6.42
C ILE A 57 7.67 -7.44 -6.42
N GLU A 58 8.92 -7.01 -6.35
CA GLU A 58 10.10 -7.88 -6.26
C GLU A 58 9.97 -8.89 -5.12
N LYS A 59 9.63 -8.43 -3.91
CA LYS A 59 9.41 -9.32 -2.74
C LYS A 59 8.34 -10.37 -3.01
N ALA A 60 7.24 -9.98 -3.67
CA ALA A 60 6.18 -10.92 -4.00
C ALA A 60 6.63 -11.98 -5.03
N TYR A 61 7.44 -11.59 -6.02
CA TYR A 61 8.03 -12.52 -6.98
C TYR A 61 9.03 -13.47 -6.33
N ILE A 62 9.93 -12.96 -5.49
CA ILE A 62 10.91 -13.78 -4.76
C ILE A 62 10.21 -14.80 -3.86
N GLN A 63 9.14 -14.40 -3.15
CA GLN A 63 8.38 -15.29 -2.27
C GLN A 63 7.63 -16.39 -3.01
N ARG A 64 7.06 -16.08 -4.18
CA ARG A 64 6.35 -17.07 -5.00
C ARG A 64 7.29 -18.00 -5.76
N GLY A 65 8.52 -17.56 -6.00
CA GLY A 65 9.40 -18.18 -6.98
C GLY A 65 8.92 -17.91 -8.41
N ILE A 66 9.77 -18.22 -9.38
CA ILE A 66 9.40 -18.22 -10.79
C ILE A 66 9.19 -19.68 -11.17
N PHE A 67 7.92 -20.07 -11.32
CA PHE A 67 7.49 -21.41 -11.71
C PHE A 67 6.63 -21.30 -12.98
N PRO A 68 6.74 -22.22 -13.96
CA PRO A 68 5.75 -22.37 -15.03
C PRO A 68 4.37 -22.76 -14.51
#